data_AF-A0A3F3H296-F1
#
_entry.id   AF-A0A3F3H296-F1
#
_cell.length_a   1.000
_cell.length_b   1.000
_cell.length_c   1.000
_cell.angle_alpha   90.00
_cell.angle_beta   90.00
_cell.angle_gamma   90.00
#
_symmetry.space_group_name_H-M   'P 1'
#
loop_
_entity.id
_entity.type
_entity.pdbx_description
1 polymer ?
#
loop_
_entity_poly.entity_id
_entity_poly.type
_entity_poly.pdbx_seq_one_letter_code
_entity_poly.pdbx_strand_id
1 'polypeptide(L)'
;MDYSEKLKNTRKPDLRPFETFTMTGPRSLNGYVVIPENYPLDYLSDFYAEIDTKPVNGLTFGGYLTETYGKRGLVYLDQSLSFDWEKSTEDEKNYITSMKKLSVRVLGFDNDHIHPNEMGAKEGAEYLAKQLRKLSKEEVK
;
A
#
# COMPACT_ATOMS: atom_id res chain seq x y z
N MET A 1 6.21 -10.30 21.32
CA MET A 1 4.89 -10.01 20.71
C MET A 1 4.26 -11.35 20.37
N ASP A 2 3.01 -11.61 20.75
CA ASP A 2 2.35 -12.86 20.38
C ASP A 2 1.81 -12.76 18.94
N TYR A 3 2.57 -13.30 17.99
CA TYR A 3 2.18 -13.34 16.59
C TYR A 3 0.91 -14.16 16.35
N SER A 4 0.67 -15.20 17.16
CA SER A 4 -0.45 -16.11 16.99
C SER A 4 -1.79 -15.44 17.34
N GLU A 5 -1.83 -14.68 18.43
CA GLU A 5 -3.02 -13.93 18.84
C GLU A 5 -3.37 -12.85 17.82
N LYS A 6 -2.35 -12.13 17.33
CA LYS A 6 -2.55 -11.10 16.31
C LYS A 6 -3.13 -11.70 15.02
N LEU A 7 -2.54 -12.78 14.50
CA LEU A 7 -3.01 -13.45 13.29
C LEU A 7 -4.47 -13.94 13.41
N LYS A 8 -4.86 -14.49 14.57
CA LYS A 8 -6.25 -14.94 14.82
C LYS A 8 -7.27 -13.81 14.67
N ASN A 9 -6.86 -12.58 14.96
CA ASN A 9 -7.69 -11.38 14.90
C ASN A 9 -7.43 -10.52 13.65
N THR A 10 -6.64 -11.03 12.70
CA THR A 10 -6.35 -10.36 11.43
C THR A 10 -7.19 -10.94 10.30
N ARG A 11 -7.72 -10.09 9.42
CA ARG A 11 -8.45 -10.45 8.21
C ARG A 11 -7.96 -9.64 7.02
N LYS A 12 -8.06 -10.24 5.83
CA LYS A 12 -7.87 -9.52 4.57
C LYS A 12 -9.02 -8.53 4.41
N PRO A 13 -8.75 -7.22 4.24
CA PRO A 13 -9.81 -6.27 3.95
C PRO A 13 -10.55 -6.66 2.68
N ASP A 14 -11.87 -6.53 2.68
CA ASP A 14 -12.70 -6.70 1.49
C ASP A 14 -12.57 -5.46 0.59
N LEU A 15 -11.43 -5.38 -0.11
CA LEU A 15 -11.11 -4.33 -1.07
C LEU A 15 -10.55 -4.98 -2.34
N ARG A 16 -11.05 -4.54 -3.48
CA ARG A 16 -10.66 -5.06 -4.79
C ARG A 16 -9.53 -4.23 -5.42
N PRO A 17 -8.77 -4.77 -6.39
CA PRO A 17 -7.79 -4.00 -7.12
C PRO A 17 -8.37 -2.69 -7.68
N PHE A 18 -7.58 -1.63 -7.53
CA PHE A 18 -7.88 -0.25 -7.87
C PHE A 18 -9.07 0.38 -7.12
N GLU A 19 -9.55 -0.24 -6.04
CA GLU A 19 -10.36 0.48 -5.07
C GLU A 19 -9.49 1.47 -4.30
N THR A 20 -10.10 2.60 -3.95
CA THR A 20 -9.43 3.72 -3.32
C THR A 20 -9.98 3.94 -1.93
N PHE A 21 -9.14 4.45 -1.05
CA PHE A 21 -9.54 4.85 0.28
C PHE A 21 -8.62 5.95 0.79
N THR A 22 -9.08 6.65 1.81
CA THR A 22 -8.27 7.62 2.54
C THR A 22 -8.03 7.13 3.95
N MET A 23 -6.85 7.40 4.50
CA MET A 23 -6.54 7.05 5.88
C MET A 23 -5.66 8.14 6.49
N THR A 24 -5.91 8.49 7.75
CA THR A 24 -5.10 9.46 8.47
C THR A 24 -3.71 8.89 8.72
N GLY A 25 -2.71 9.49 8.10
CA GLY A 25 -1.31 9.25 8.39
C GLY A 25 -0.83 10.10 9.57
N PRO A 26 0.48 10.11 9.86
CA PRO A 26 1.04 10.85 10.99
C PRO A 26 0.85 12.37 10.91
N ARG A 27 0.67 12.92 9.71
CA ARG A 27 0.65 14.38 9.48
C ARG A 27 -0.57 14.89 8.71
N SER A 28 -1.21 14.05 7.90
CA SER A 28 -2.38 14.45 7.11
C SER A 28 -3.27 13.25 6.76
N LEU A 29 -4.42 13.54 6.17
CA LEU A 29 -5.25 12.54 5.51
C LEU A 29 -4.59 12.16 4.18
N ASN A 30 -4.23 10.90 4.00
CA ASN A 30 -3.50 10.40 2.84
C ASN A 30 -4.40 9.62 1.89
N GLY A 31 -4.00 9.54 0.62
CA GLY A 31 -4.71 8.80 -0.42
C GLY A 31 -4.04 7.46 -0.72
N TYR A 32 -4.85 6.41 -0.86
CA TYR A 32 -4.37 5.06 -1.13
C TYR A 32 -5.19 4.35 -2.21
N VAL A 33 -4.50 3.48 -2.95
CA VAL A 33 -5.08 2.63 -3.98
C VAL A 33 -4.63 1.20 -3.76
N VAL A 34 -5.56 0.25 -3.77
CA VAL A 34 -5.24 -1.17 -3.77
C VAL A 34 -4.64 -1.56 -5.11
N ILE A 35 -3.47 -2.20 -5.11
CA ILE A 35 -2.80 -2.65 -6.34
C ILE A 35 -2.93 -4.17 -6.52
N PRO A 36 -2.96 -4.65 -7.78
CA PRO A 36 -2.87 -6.08 -8.10
C PRO A 36 -1.62 -6.77 -7.53
N GLU A 37 -1.67 -8.10 -7.39
CA GLU A 37 -0.52 -8.89 -6.91
C GLU A 37 0.64 -8.98 -7.92
N ASN A 38 0.45 -8.63 -9.20
CA ASN A 38 1.53 -8.55 -10.17
C ASN A 38 2.24 -7.19 -10.22
N TYR A 39 1.74 -6.17 -9.51
CA TYR A 39 2.33 -4.82 -9.51
C TYR A 39 3.42 -4.74 -8.44
N PRO A 40 4.57 -4.06 -8.65
CA PRO A 40 5.63 -3.95 -7.63
C PRO A 40 5.17 -3.26 -6.34
N LEU A 41 5.62 -3.70 -5.15
CA LEU A 41 5.33 -2.96 -3.91
C LEU A 41 6.22 -1.74 -3.72
N ASP A 42 7.42 -1.80 -4.28
CA ASP A 42 8.33 -0.67 -4.28
C ASP A 42 7.76 0.44 -5.17
N TYR A 43 7.31 1.52 -4.53
CA TYR A 43 6.72 2.66 -5.22
C TYR A 43 7.74 3.48 -6.02
N LEU A 44 9.04 3.22 -5.85
CA LEU A 44 10.13 3.78 -6.64
C LEU A 44 10.47 2.93 -7.87
N SER A 45 9.79 1.80 -8.07
CA SER A 45 10.02 0.92 -9.22
C SER A 45 9.75 1.65 -10.54
N ASP A 46 10.61 1.41 -11.54
CA ASP A 46 10.45 1.93 -12.91
C ASP A 46 9.10 1.56 -13.55
N PHE A 47 8.44 0.51 -13.06
CA PHE A 47 7.07 0.16 -13.46
C PHE A 47 6.08 1.34 -13.31
N TYR A 48 6.32 2.25 -12.35
CA TYR A 48 5.48 3.41 -12.09
C TYR A 48 5.95 4.69 -12.79
N ALA A 49 7.02 4.64 -13.58
CA ALA A 49 7.61 5.83 -14.20
C ALA A 49 6.65 6.56 -15.18
N GLU A 50 5.70 5.84 -15.76
CA GLU A 50 4.73 6.39 -16.71
C GLU A 50 3.48 6.99 -16.04
N ILE A 51 3.34 6.84 -14.73
CA ILE A 51 2.24 7.45 -13.98
C ILE A 51 2.52 8.96 -13.86
N ASP A 52 1.59 9.76 -14.34
CA ASP A 52 1.56 11.18 -13.98
C ASP A 52 1.20 11.35 -12.50
N THR A 53 2.19 11.70 -11.69
CA THR A 53 2.04 11.93 -10.25
C THR A 53 2.02 13.40 -9.86
N LYS A 54 2.12 14.33 -10.83
CA LYS A 54 2.16 15.77 -10.55
C LYS A 54 0.98 16.25 -9.70
N PRO A 55 -0.27 15.81 -9.93
CA PRO A 55 -1.41 16.29 -9.13
C PRO A 55 -1.36 15.91 -7.64
N VAL A 56 -0.51 14.93 -7.29
CA VAL A 56 -0.38 14.38 -5.93
C VAL A 56 1.05 14.46 -5.39
N ASN A 57 1.95 15.19 -6.06
CA ASN A 57 3.36 15.37 -5.71
C ASN A 57 4.16 14.07 -5.47
N GLY A 58 3.85 13.01 -6.21
CA GLY A 58 4.59 11.75 -6.18
C GLY A 58 3.94 10.65 -5.34
N LEU A 59 4.46 9.43 -5.49
CA LEU A 59 4.12 8.31 -4.60
C LEU A 59 5.05 8.35 -3.40
N THR A 60 4.52 8.07 -2.21
CA THR A 60 5.30 8.07 -0.96
C THR A 60 5.08 6.84 -0.11
N PHE A 61 4.22 5.91 -0.55
CA PHE A 61 3.96 4.68 0.17
C PHE A 61 3.76 3.49 -0.77
N GLY A 62 4.37 2.38 -0.39
CA GLY A 62 4.10 1.05 -0.94
C GLY A 62 4.18 0.01 0.17
N GLY A 63 3.10 -0.74 0.36
CA GLY A 63 3.01 -1.69 1.47
C GLY A 63 1.70 -2.45 1.49
N TYR A 64 1.27 -2.84 2.70
CA TYR A 64 0.07 -3.64 2.88
C TYR A 64 -0.97 -2.91 3.71
N LEU A 65 -2.24 -3.14 3.40
CA LEU A 65 -3.36 -2.83 4.26
C LEU A 65 -3.95 -4.13 4.79
N THR A 66 -4.16 -4.19 6.09
CA THR A 66 -4.82 -5.31 6.77
C THR A 66 -5.91 -4.80 7.70
N GLU A 67 -6.83 -5.69 8.11
CA GLU A 67 -7.79 -5.39 9.16
C GLU A 67 -7.46 -6.24 10.39
N THR A 68 -7.07 -5.61 11.48
CA THR A 68 -6.73 -6.29 12.75
C THR A 68 -7.66 -5.78 13.84
N TYR A 69 -8.31 -6.69 14.58
CA TYR A 69 -9.31 -6.33 15.60
C TYR A 69 -10.42 -5.40 15.06
N GLY A 70 -10.86 -5.63 13.82
CA GLY A 70 -11.89 -4.82 13.14
C GLY A 70 -11.42 -3.41 12.73
N LYS A 71 -10.11 -3.12 12.81
CA LYS A 71 -9.55 -1.83 12.41
C LYS A 71 -8.60 -1.99 11.24
N ARG A 72 -8.80 -1.18 10.20
CA ARG A 72 -7.87 -1.10 9.07
C ARG A 72 -6.57 -0.41 9.49
N GLY A 73 -5.45 -0.97 9.08
CA GLY A 73 -4.13 -0.41 9.35
C GLY A 73 -3.16 -0.72 8.22
N LEU A 74 -2.32 0.26 7.90
CA LEU A 74 -1.17 0.05 7.03
C LEU A 74 -0.07 -0.64 7.81
N VAL A 75 0.54 -1.64 7.19
CA VAL A 75 1.64 -2.40 7.79
C VAL A 75 2.78 -2.48 6.80
N TYR A 76 3.97 -2.14 7.28
CA TYR A 76 5.22 -2.55 6.68
C TYR A 76 5.54 -3.94 7.20
N LEU A 77 5.77 -4.89 6.30
CA LEU A 77 6.22 -6.23 6.65
C LEU A 77 7.71 -6.31 6.32
N ASP A 78 8.03 -6.88 5.17
CA ASP A 78 9.39 -6.99 4.65
C ASP A 78 9.86 -5.76 3.85
N GLN A 79 9.02 -4.73 3.72
CA GLN A 79 9.36 -3.46 3.04
C GLN A 79 10.17 -2.52 3.94
N SER A 80 10.30 -2.81 5.23
CA SER A 80 11.06 -1.94 6.13
C SER A 80 12.53 -1.95 5.74
N LEU A 81 13.18 -0.78 5.67
CA LEU A 81 14.62 -0.67 5.37
C LEU A 81 15.51 -1.42 6.38
N SER A 82 15.00 -1.64 7.59
CA SER A 82 15.69 -2.41 8.64
C SER A 82 15.39 -3.91 8.60
N PHE A 83 14.52 -4.38 7.70
CA PHE A 83 14.15 -5.78 7.62
C PHE A 83 15.22 -6.59 6.89
N ASP A 84 15.66 -7.68 7.52
CA ASP A 84 16.62 -8.63 6.96
C ASP A 84 16.01 -10.04 7.06
N TRP A 85 15.64 -10.60 5.91
CA TRP A 85 14.99 -11.92 5.85
C TRP A 85 15.91 -13.02 6.39
N GLU A 86 17.21 -12.96 6.11
CA GLU A 86 18.14 -14.02 6.53
C GLU A 86 18.39 -14.02 8.04
N LYS A 87 18.30 -12.84 8.67
CA LYS A 87 18.43 -12.70 10.13
C LYS A 87 17.13 -12.90 10.91
N SER A 88 15.99 -13.00 10.22
CA SER A 88 14.69 -13.19 10.86
C SER A 88 14.50 -14.62 11.36
N THR A 89 13.87 -14.78 12.52
CA THR A 89 13.48 -16.08 13.08
C THR A 89 12.42 -16.76 12.20
N GLU A 90 12.28 -18.08 12.34
CA GLU A 90 11.26 -18.83 11.60
C GLU A 90 9.84 -18.39 11.96
N ASP A 91 9.60 -18.05 13.22
CA ASP A 91 8.31 -17.51 13.67
C ASP A 91 7.99 -16.16 13.03
N GLU A 92 8.99 -15.27 12.89
CA GLU A 92 8.82 -13.98 12.20
C GLU A 92 8.55 -14.17 10.70
N LYS A 93 9.28 -15.08 10.04
CA LYS A 93 9.07 -15.41 8.62
C LYS A 93 7.67 -15.96 8.39
N ASN A 94 7.21 -16.87 9.26
CA ASN A 94 5.86 -17.44 9.21
C ASN A 94 4.79 -16.39 9.48
N TYR A 95 5.01 -15.51 10.45
CA TYR A 95 4.11 -14.40 10.73
C TYR A 95 4.00 -13.45 9.53
N ILE A 96 5.12 -13.00 8.96
CA ILE A 96 5.13 -12.11 7.79
C ILE A 96 4.41 -12.77 6.61
N THR A 97 4.74 -14.01 6.30
CA THR A 97 4.11 -14.76 5.21
C THR A 97 2.61 -14.89 5.40
N SER A 98 2.15 -15.12 6.63
CA SER A 98 0.73 -15.22 6.97
C SER A 98 0.04 -13.86 6.88
N MET A 99 0.66 -12.80 7.39
CA MET A 99 0.13 -11.44 7.30
C MET A 99 -0.03 -10.96 5.85
N LYS A 100 0.92 -11.27 4.96
CA LYS A 100 0.80 -10.95 3.52
C LYS A 100 -0.46 -11.55 2.90
N LYS A 101 -0.77 -12.82 3.20
CA LYS A 101 -1.98 -13.50 2.72
C LYS A 101 -3.26 -12.89 3.28
N LEU A 102 -3.19 -12.32 4.48
CA LEU A 102 -4.29 -11.63 5.17
C LEU A 102 -4.29 -10.12 4.91
N SER A 103 -3.65 -9.66 3.84
CA SER A 103 -3.55 -8.25 3.50
C SER A 103 -3.85 -8.02 2.02
N VAL A 104 -4.16 -6.77 1.68
CA VAL A 104 -4.14 -6.27 0.30
C VAL A 104 -2.90 -5.41 0.11
N ARG A 105 -2.34 -5.40 -1.10
CA ARG A 105 -1.21 -4.54 -1.46
C ARG A 105 -1.74 -3.16 -1.80
N VAL A 106 -1.06 -2.11 -1.38
CA VAL A 106 -1.49 -0.73 -1.62
C VAL A 106 -0.32 0.17 -1.97
N LEU A 107 -0.60 1.14 -2.83
CA LEU A 107 0.22 2.32 -3.04
C LEU A 107 -0.49 3.54 -2.46
N GLY A 108 0.28 4.57 -2.13
CA GLY A 108 -0.30 5.83 -1.70
C GLY A 108 0.66 7.01 -1.82
N PHE A 109 0.09 8.15 -1.49
CA PHE A 109 0.75 9.44 -1.39
C PHE A 109 0.24 10.14 -0.14
N ASP A 110 1.08 10.97 0.46
CA ASP A 110 0.70 11.84 1.56
C ASP A 110 0.07 13.13 1.04
N ASN A 111 -0.70 13.78 1.89
CA ASN A 111 -1.29 15.08 1.55
C ASN A 111 -0.65 16.22 2.36
N ASP A 112 0.53 15.95 2.95
CA ASP A 112 1.33 16.89 3.73
C ASP A 112 2.66 17.18 3.02
N HIS A 113 2.59 17.94 1.95
CA HIS A 113 3.76 18.33 1.16
C HIS A 113 4.11 19.81 1.36
N ILE A 114 5.40 20.15 1.25
CA ILE A 114 5.87 21.55 1.24
C ILE A 114 5.18 22.35 0.12
N HIS A 115 4.97 21.69 -1.02
CA HIS A 115 4.11 22.18 -2.09
C HIS A 115 2.77 21.44 -2.02
N PRO A 116 1.64 22.13 -1.83
CA PRO A 116 0.34 21.46 -1.75
C PRO A 116 0.08 20.60 -2.98
N ASN A 117 -0.60 19.48 -2.77
CA ASN A 117 -1.16 18.69 -3.87
C ASN A 117 -2.22 19.51 -4.61
N GLU A 118 -2.29 19.34 -5.93
CA GLU A 118 -3.37 19.93 -6.72
C GLU A 118 -4.71 19.26 -6.39
N MET A 119 -4.67 17.96 -6.03
CA MET A 119 -5.83 17.17 -5.63
C MET A 119 -5.73 16.75 -4.17
N GLY A 120 -6.85 16.85 -3.44
CA GLY A 120 -6.94 16.31 -2.08
C GLY A 120 -6.88 14.78 -2.06
N ALA A 121 -6.62 14.20 -0.89
CA ALA A 121 -6.38 12.76 -0.71
C ALA A 121 -7.37 11.81 -1.42
N LYS A 122 -8.68 12.09 -1.32
CA LYS A 122 -9.71 11.24 -1.95
C LYS A 122 -9.66 11.33 -3.47
N GLU A 123 -9.67 12.54 -4.01
CA GLU A 123 -9.65 12.79 -5.45
C GLU A 123 -8.33 12.31 -6.08
N GLY A 124 -7.20 12.58 -5.41
CA GLY A 124 -5.89 12.12 -5.85
C GLY A 124 -5.78 10.59 -5.86
N ALA A 125 -6.39 9.88 -4.90
CA ALA A 125 -6.43 8.43 -4.91
C ALA A 125 -7.26 7.88 -6.08
N GLU A 126 -8.42 8.50 -6.35
CA GLU A 126 -9.24 8.18 -7.52
C GLU A 126 -8.51 8.45 -8.84
N TYR A 127 -7.74 9.54 -8.91
CA TYR A 127 -6.88 9.86 -10.05
C TYR A 127 -5.77 8.82 -10.23
N LEU A 128 -5.02 8.51 -9.16
CA LEU A 128 -3.96 7.51 -9.17
C LEU A 128 -4.48 6.14 -9.60
N ALA A 129 -5.66 5.73 -9.12
CA ALA A 129 -6.29 4.48 -9.53
C ALA A 129 -6.59 4.44 -11.04
N LYS A 130 -6.98 5.58 -11.64
CA LYS A 130 -7.16 5.67 -13.10
C LYS A 130 -5.84 5.52 -13.84
N GLN A 131 -4.74 6.11 -13.34
CA GLN A 131 -3.41 5.96 -13.96
C GLN A 131 -2.91 4.51 -13.87
N LEU A 132 -2.99 3.90 -12.68
CA LEU A 132 -2.60 2.51 -12.46
C LEU A 132 -3.38 1.53 -13.36
N ARG A 133 -4.68 1.77 -13.58
CA ARG A 133 -5.48 0.95 -14.50
C ARG A 133 -5.00 1.03 -15.96
N LYS A 134 -4.38 2.13 -16.38
CA LYS A 134 -3.86 2.25 -17.76
C LYS A 134 -2.66 1.34 -17.98
N LEU A 135 -1.78 1.20 -16.99
CA LEU A 135 -0.63 0.29 -17.04
C LEU A 135 -1.06 -1.16 -17.29
N SER A 136 -2.18 -1.60 -16.70
CA SER A 136 -2.72 -2.96 -16.93
C SER A 136 -3.17 -3.24 -18.36
N LYS A 137 -3.47 -2.19 -19.14
CA LYS A 137 -3.98 -2.33 -20.51
C LYS A 137 -2.87 -2.32 -21.56
N GLU A 138 -1.64 -1.99 -21.17
CA GLU A 138 -0.49 -1.97 -22.08
C GLU A 138 0.25 -3.31 -22.13
N GLU A 139 -0.01 -4.24 -21.20
CA GLU A 139 0.50 -5.63 -21.24
C GLU A 139 -0.20 -6.54 -22.26
N VAL A 140 -1.05 -5.99 -23.14
CA VAL A 140 -1.62 -6.71 -24.30
C VAL A 140 -1.19 -6.01 -25.59
N LYS A 141 0.08 -6.16 -25.95
CA LYS A 141 0.58 -5.95 -27.31
C LYS A 141 1.64 -6.99 -27.66
#